data_AF-T0QU73-F1
#
_entry.id   AF-T0QU73-F1
#
_cell.length_a   1.000
_cell.length_b   1.000
_cell.length_c   1.000
_cell.angle_alpha   90.00
_cell.angle_beta   90.00
_cell.angle_gamma   90.00
#
_symmetry.space_group_name_H-M   'P 1'
#
loop_
_entity.id
_entity.type
_entity.pdbx_description
1 polymer ?
#
loop_
_entity_poly.entity_id
_entity_poly.type
_entity_poly.pdbx_seq_one_letter_code
_entity_poly.pdbx_strand_id
1 'polypeptide(L)'
;MPKLGRFRNPESRHRHHRRPACSMAQHLPNAGALFELHEHIVNKRLDDGRMYDDDHPLAYPQQSATAAKYRQWRLCDDVLSKYKEIARSGQHKQQQGAYIEAVLCTGRALAPAITAQWVHCLKRQEAQGQCALVTRLLERSLRVEGQELLRHMAPEFHPTTL
;
A
#
# COMPACT_ATOMS: atom_id res chain seq x y z
N MET A 1 -61.47 23.51 43.87
CA MET A 1 -60.27 23.97 43.15
C MET A 1 -59.77 22.84 42.23
N PRO A 2 -59.83 22.97 40.89
CA PRO A 2 -59.29 21.97 39.97
C PRO A 2 -57.77 22.17 39.77
N LYS A 3 -57.03 21.06 39.77
CA LYS A 3 -55.59 21.02 39.53
C LYS A 3 -55.30 21.11 38.02
N LEU A 4 -54.35 21.98 37.69
CA LEU A 4 -53.77 22.21 36.37
C LEU A 4 -53.26 20.90 35.73
N GLY A 5 -53.72 20.63 34.51
CA GLY A 5 -53.14 19.61 33.63
C GLY A 5 -51.77 20.07 33.12
N ARG A 6 -50.75 19.24 33.27
CA ARG A 6 -49.43 19.46 32.68
C ARG A 6 -49.32 18.76 31.32
N PHE A 7 -48.94 19.57 30.35
CA PHE A 7 -48.50 19.23 29.01
C PHE A 7 -47.22 18.37 29.01
N ARG A 8 -47.24 17.41 28.08
CA ARG A 8 -46.16 16.70 27.33
C ARG A 8 -44.71 16.82 27.79
N ASN A 9 -44.02 15.68 27.76
CA ASN A 9 -42.67 15.64 27.17
C ASN A 9 -42.50 14.34 26.35
N PRO A 10 -42.20 14.41 25.03
CA PRO A 10 -41.99 13.23 24.20
C PRO A 10 -40.61 12.61 24.48
N GLU A 11 -40.59 11.29 24.61
CA GLU A 11 -39.39 10.47 24.63
C GLU A 11 -38.50 10.79 23.42
N SER A 12 -37.43 11.56 23.65
CA SER A 12 -36.31 11.65 22.71
C SER A 12 -35.57 10.31 22.73
N ARG A 13 -36.05 9.37 21.91
CA ARG A 13 -35.30 8.19 21.50
C ARG A 13 -34.12 8.64 20.66
N HIS A 14 -33.02 8.99 21.32
CA HIS A 14 -31.71 9.00 20.69
C HIS A 14 -31.38 7.56 20.26
N ARG A 15 -31.78 7.21 19.04
CA ARG A 15 -31.17 6.10 18.31
C ARG A 15 -29.72 6.50 18.10
N HIS A 16 -28.83 6.01 18.95
CA HIS A 16 -27.44 5.85 18.60
C HIS A 16 -27.39 4.94 17.38
N HIS A 17 -27.36 5.54 16.19
CA HIS A 17 -26.84 4.87 15.01
C HIS A 17 -25.38 4.54 15.32
N ARG A 18 -25.14 3.37 15.92
CA ARG A 18 -23.85 2.69 15.86
C ARG A 18 -23.58 2.50 14.37
N ARG A 19 -22.81 3.42 13.79
CA ARG A 19 -22.16 3.18 12.50
C ARG A 19 -21.41 1.85 12.66
N PRO A 20 -21.65 0.86 11.79
CA PRO A 20 -20.88 -0.37 11.86
C PRO A 20 -19.40 0.01 11.80
N ALA A 21 -18.62 -0.49 12.76
CA ALA A 21 -17.17 -0.39 12.71
C ALA A 21 -16.75 -1.06 11.40
N CYS A 22 -16.45 -0.24 10.39
CA CYS A 22 -15.96 -0.70 9.10
C CYS A 22 -14.72 -1.55 9.38
N SER A 23 -14.83 -2.85 9.11
CA SER A 23 -13.69 -3.75 9.20
C SER A 23 -12.66 -3.31 8.17
N MET A 24 -11.58 -2.69 8.65
CA MET A 24 -10.40 -2.27 7.90
C MET A 24 -9.83 -3.39 6.99
N ALA A 25 -10.15 -4.65 7.29
CA ALA A 25 -9.65 -5.81 6.57
C ALA A 25 -10.17 -5.95 5.12
N GLN A 26 -11.31 -5.33 4.76
CA GLN A 26 -11.87 -5.47 3.40
C GLN A 26 -11.33 -4.46 2.37
N HIS A 27 -10.44 -3.54 2.76
CA HIS A 27 -10.08 -2.36 1.94
C HIS A 27 -8.57 -2.14 1.79
N LEU A 28 -7.76 -3.16 2.06
CA LEU A 28 -6.31 -3.06 1.91
C LEU A 28 -5.92 -3.38 0.45
N PRO A 29 -5.09 -2.54 -0.19
CA PRO A 29 -4.62 -2.80 -1.54
C PRO A 29 -3.72 -4.03 -1.52
N ASN A 30 -3.90 -4.93 -2.48
CA ASN A 30 -2.99 -6.03 -2.74
C ASN A 30 -1.66 -5.53 -3.33
N ALA A 31 -0.59 -5.58 -2.52
CA ALA A 31 0.79 -5.29 -2.89
C ALA A 31 1.70 -6.54 -2.86
N GLY A 32 1.10 -7.75 -2.76
CA GLY A 32 1.83 -8.99 -2.50
C GLY A 32 2.93 -9.29 -3.51
N ALA A 33 2.65 -9.13 -4.81
CA ALA A 33 3.62 -9.36 -5.88
C ALA A 33 4.87 -8.45 -5.75
N LEU A 34 4.70 -7.22 -5.25
CA LEU A 34 5.83 -6.32 -5.06
C LEU A 34 6.67 -6.72 -3.84
N PHE A 35 6.03 -7.25 -2.81
CA PHE A 35 6.73 -7.78 -1.63
C PHE A 35 7.46 -9.09 -1.94
N GLU A 36 6.94 -9.89 -2.86
CA GLU A 36 7.64 -11.04 -3.43
C GLU A 36 8.84 -10.59 -4.28
N LEU A 37 8.68 -9.56 -5.12
CA LEU A 37 9.80 -8.98 -5.87
C LEU A 37 10.93 -8.54 -4.93
N HIS A 38 10.62 -7.81 -3.86
CA HIS A 38 11.59 -7.43 -2.84
C HIS A 38 12.29 -8.65 -2.21
N GLU A 39 11.53 -9.70 -1.88
CA GLU A 39 12.08 -10.94 -1.33
C GLU A 39 13.02 -11.65 -2.31
N HIS A 40 12.74 -11.61 -3.61
CA HIS A 40 13.63 -12.15 -4.62
C HIS A 40 14.95 -11.37 -4.72
N ILE A 41 14.89 -10.04 -4.61
CA ILE A 41 16.07 -9.17 -4.61
C ILE A 41 16.93 -9.44 -3.36
N VAL A 42 16.35 -9.37 -2.16
CA VAL A 42 17.08 -9.55 -0.90
C VAL A 42 17.73 -10.94 -0.80
N ASN A 43 17.06 -11.97 -1.31
CA ASN A 43 17.61 -13.33 -1.34
C ASN A 43 18.54 -13.60 -2.54
N LYS A 44 18.92 -12.57 -3.30
CA LYS A 44 19.79 -12.67 -4.49
C LYS A 44 19.28 -13.65 -5.56
N ARG A 45 17.95 -13.84 -5.64
CA ARG A 45 17.29 -14.61 -6.71
C ARG A 45 16.99 -13.76 -7.93
N LEU A 46 16.93 -12.45 -7.75
CA LEU A 46 16.84 -11.46 -8.81
C LEU A 46 18.03 -10.51 -8.66
N ASP A 47 18.78 -10.32 -9.73
CA ASP A 47 19.90 -9.38 -9.78
C ASP A 47 19.37 -7.97 -10.07
N ASP A 48 19.54 -7.07 -9.11
CA ASP A 48 19.17 -5.66 -9.18
C ASP A 48 20.37 -4.76 -9.50
N GLY A 49 21.53 -5.33 -9.82
CA GLY A 49 22.75 -4.59 -10.15
C GLY A 49 22.57 -3.60 -11.29
N ARG A 50 21.66 -3.87 -12.23
CA ARG A 50 21.29 -2.98 -13.34
C ARG A 50 20.57 -1.69 -12.90
N MET A 51 20.21 -1.57 -11.62
CA MET A 51 19.47 -0.44 -11.06
C MET A 51 20.34 0.55 -10.27
N TYR A 52 21.63 0.23 -10.06
CA TYR A 52 22.59 1.05 -9.31
C TYR A 52 23.74 1.47 -10.23
N ASP A 53 23.91 2.78 -10.50
CA ASP A 53 25.07 3.28 -11.24
C ASP A 53 25.77 4.43 -10.49
N ASP A 54 27.04 4.20 -10.15
CA ASP A 54 28.21 5.10 -10.38
C ASP A 54 29.55 4.37 -10.07
N ASP A 55 29.56 3.21 -9.37
CA ASP A 55 30.81 2.47 -9.03
C ASP A 55 30.88 0.99 -9.52
N HIS A 56 29.94 0.50 -10.34
CA HIS A 56 29.90 -0.92 -10.75
C HIS A 56 30.50 -1.15 -12.17
N PRO A 57 31.41 -2.12 -12.39
CA PRO A 57 32.16 -2.29 -13.66
C PRO A 57 31.35 -2.76 -14.89
N LEU A 58 30.03 -2.84 -14.80
CA LEU A 58 29.11 -3.27 -15.89
C LEU A 58 27.93 -2.28 -16.07
N ALA A 59 28.13 -1.02 -15.70
CA ALA A 59 27.10 0.00 -15.51
C ALA A 59 26.26 0.33 -16.76
N TYR A 60 24.98 0.65 -16.51
CA TYR A 60 24.05 1.27 -17.45
C TYR A 60 24.18 2.81 -17.32
N PRO A 61 24.03 3.63 -18.36
CA PRO A 61 24.25 5.06 -18.21
C PRO A 61 22.96 5.78 -17.75
N GLN A 62 23.11 6.63 -16.72
CA GLN A 62 22.27 7.78 -16.38
C GLN A 62 20.77 7.59 -16.06
N GLN A 63 20.40 7.91 -14.81
CA GLN A 63 19.21 8.69 -14.41
C GLN A 63 17.85 8.34 -15.03
N SER A 64 17.52 7.06 -15.25
CA SER A 64 16.14 6.71 -15.61
C SER A 64 15.19 7.02 -14.45
N ALA A 65 13.98 7.53 -14.77
CA ALA A 65 12.94 7.76 -13.76
C ALA A 65 12.64 6.47 -12.95
N THR A 66 12.79 5.31 -13.61
CA THR A 66 12.65 3.97 -13.02
C THR A 66 13.74 3.70 -11.97
N ALA A 67 15.02 3.99 -12.26
CA ALA A 67 16.10 3.84 -11.28
C ALA A 67 15.95 4.78 -10.08
N ALA A 68 15.42 5.99 -10.28
CA ALA A 68 15.11 6.91 -9.17
C ALA A 68 13.99 6.37 -8.26
N LYS A 69 12.88 5.87 -8.85
CA LYS A 69 11.80 5.21 -8.11
C LYS A 69 12.30 3.97 -7.38
N TYR A 70 13.16 3.19 -8.01
CA TYR A 70 13.80 2.02 -7.41
C TYR A 70 14.59 2.39 -6.16
N ARG A 71 15.50 3.37 -6.25
CA ARG A 71 16.28 3.83 -5.09
C ARG A 71 15.39 4.28 -3.94
N GLN A 72 14.32 5.03 -4.24
CA GLN A 72 13.33 5.42 -3.23
C GLN A 72 12.61 4.23 -2.62
N TRP A 73 12.25 3.23 -3.43
CA TRP A 73 11.60 2.02 -2.94
C TRP A 73 12.50 1.18 -2.05
N ARG A 74 13.81 1.11 -2.34
CA ARG A 74 14.80 0.41 -1.50
C ARG A 74 15.00 1.05 -0.12
N LEU A 75 14.58 2.30 0.09
CA LEU A 75 14.51 2.88 1.44
C LEU A 75 13.43 2.22 2.32
N CYS A 76 12.52 1.44 1.73
CA CYS A 76 11.50 0.68 2.45
C CYS A 76 11.96 -0.72 2.89
N ASP A 77 13.21 -1.10 2.64
CA ASP A 77 13.73 -2.46 2.89
C ASP A 77 13.51 -2.95 4.32
N ASP A 78 13.78 -2.11 5.31
CA ASP A 78 13.59 -2.46 6.72
C ASP A 78 12.12 -2.75 7.05
N VAL A 79 11.22 -1.92 6.51
CA VAL A 79 9.77 -2.05 6.71
C VAL A 79 9.25 -3.32 6.04
N LEU A 80 9.70 -3.60 4.81
CA LEU A 80 9.32 -4.79 4.05
C LEU A 80 9.83 -6.07 4.70
N SER A 81 11.09 -6.06 5.14
CA SER A 81 11.73 -7.18 5.84
C SER A 81 11.00 -7.48 7.16
N LYS A 82 10.71 -6.45 7.96
CA LYS A 82 9.94 -6.57 9.21
C LYS A 82 8.54 -7.12 8.97
N TYR A 83 7.84 -6.66 7.93
CA TYR A 83 6.54 -7.22 7.56
C TYR A 83 6.64 -8.72 7.24
N LYS A 84 7.62 -9.14 6.43
CA LYS A 84 7.82 -10.55 6.07
C LYS A 84 8.17 -11.42 7.28
N GLU A 85 8.99 -10.92 8.19
CA GLU A 85 9.30 -11.59 9.46
C GLU A 85 8.03 -11.81 10.30
N ILE A 86 7.24 -10.75 10.50
CA ILE A 86 5.97 -10.84 11.23
C ILE A 86 4.99 -11.80 10.53
N ALA A 87 4.91 -11.76 9.20
CA ALA A 87 4.06 -12.66 8.43
C ALA A 87 4.47 -14.14 8.59
N ARG A 88 5.77 -14.43 8.68
CA ARG A 88 6.28 -15.80 8.95
C ARG A 88 6.02 -16.26 10.38
N SER A 89 5.98 -15.34 11.36
CA SER A 89 5.73 -15.65 12.77
C SER A 89 4.28 -16.05 13.11
N GLY A 90 3.33 -15.86 12.18
CA GLY A 90 1.92 -16.17 12.41
C GLY A 90 1.16 -15.18 13.32
N GLN A 91 1.76 -14.04 13.65
CA GLN A 91 1.15 -13.01 14.52
C GLN A 91 0.13 -12.14 13.76
N HIS A 92 -1.03 -12.69 13.43
CA HIS A 92 -2.05 -12.05 12.58
C HIS A 92 -2.45 -10.62 13.00
N LYS A 93 -2.53 -10.33 14.31
CA LYS A 93 -2.86 -8.96 14.79
C LYS A 93 -1.78 -7.94 14.46
N GLN A 94 -0.51 -8.32 14.56
CA GLN A 94 0.61 -7.43 14.24
C GLN A 94 0.86 -7.36 12.72
N GLN A 95 0.57 -8.45 12.02
CA GLN A 95 0.73 -8.56 10.57
C GLN A 95 -0.06 -7.50 9.82
N GLN A 96 -1.32 -7.23 10.20
CA GLN A 96 -2.13 -6.21 9.52
C GLN A 96 -1.51 -4.81 9.63
N GLY A 97 -1.00 -4.44 10.81
CA GLY A 97 -0.33 -3.16 11.03
C GLY A 97 0.95 -3.03 10.21
N ALA A 98 1.79 -4.07 10.25
CA ALA A 98 3.02 -4.13 9.46
C ALA A 98 2.75 -4.11 7.94
N TYR A 99 1.68 -4.76 7.49
CA TYR A 99 1.25 -4.72 6.09
C TYR A 99 0.88 -3.30 5.64
N ILE A 100 0.10 -2.59 6.45
CA ILE A 100 -0.28 -1.19 6.16
C ILE A 100 0.97 -0.31 6.09
N GLU A 101 1.91 -0.48 7.02
CA GLU A 101 3.17 0.27 7.02
C GLU A 101 4.00 -0.01 5.75
N ALA A 102 4.12 -1.28 5.36
CA ALA A 102 4.80 -1.71 4.15
C ALA A 102 4.16 -1.13 2.87
N VAL A 103 2.82 -1.19 2.77
CA VAL A 103 2.06 -0.58 1.67
C VAL A 103 2.24 0.92 1.63
N LEU A 104 2.23 1.60 2.78
CA LEU A 104 2.40 3.06 2.83
C LEU A 104 3.79 3.48 2.38
N CYS A 105 4.84 2.81 2.84
CA CYS A 105 6.20 3.11 2.42
C CYS A 105 6.35 2.89 0.90
N THR A 106 5.97 1.70 0.45
CA THR A 106 6.03 1.31 -0.96
C THR A 106 5.21 2.23 -1.87
N GLY A 107 3.98 2.53 -1.47
CA GLY A 107 3.08 3.40 -2.21
C GLY A 107 3.62 4.82 -2.31
N ARG A 108 4.23 5.36 -1.26
CA ARG A 108 4.88 6.68 -1.31
C ARG A 108 6.08 6.70 -2.26
N ALA A 109 6.84 5.62 -2.32
CA ALA A 109 8.00 5.52 -3.21
C ALA A 109 7.58 5.39 -4.69
N LEU A 110 6.60 4.55 -5.00
CA LEU A 110 6.28 4.16 -6.37
C LEU A 110 5.05 4.88 -6.96
N ALA A 111 4.04 5.16 -6.14
CA ALA A 111 2.76 5.75 -6.56
C ALA A 111 2.28 6.85 -5.59
N PRO A 112 3.06 7.92 -5.36
CA PRO A 112 2.85 8.87 -4.28
C PRO A 112 1.47 9.54 -4.32
N ALA A 113 1.02 9.98 -5.51
CA ALA A 113 -0.25 10.69 -5.67
C ALA A 113 -1.46 9.82 -5.29
N ILE A 114 -1.50 8.57 -5.77
CA ILE A 114 -2.59 7.64 -5.47
C ILE A 114 -2.53 7.19 -4.01
N THR A 115 -1.34 7.00 -3.47
CA THR A 115 -1.16 6.66 -2.05
C THR A 115 -1.68 7.77 -1.13
N ALA A 116 -1.46 9.04 -1.48
CA ALA A 116 -2.01 10.16 -0.72
C ALA A 116 -3.55 10.16 -0.71
N GLN A 117 -4.18 9.85 -1.85
CA GLN A 117 -5.64 9.70 -1.94
C GLN A 117 -6.13 8.52 -1.09
N TRP A 118 -5.44 7.38 -1.13
CA TRP A 118 -5.80 6.22 -0.34
C TRP A 118 -5.69 6.49 1.17
N VAL A 119 -4.64 7.18 1.62
CA VAL A 119 -4.47 7.62 3.02
C VAL A 119 -5.62 8.54 3.44
N HIS A 120 -6.06 9.43 2.55
CA HIS A 120 -7.19 10.33 2.82
C HIS A 120 -8.49 9.54 3.00
N CYS A 121 -8.77 8.58 2.12
CA CYS A 121 -9.89 7.64 2.24
C CYS A 121 -9.86 6.88 3.58
N LEU A 122 -8.71 6.36 4.00
CA LEU A 122 -8.54 5.67 5.29
C LEU A 122 -8.85 6.57 6.49
N LYS A 123 -8.42 7.84 6.45
CA LYS A 123 -8.61 8.79 7.57
C LYS A 123 -10.04 9.30 7.68
N ARG A 124 -10.69 9.57 6.55
CA ARG A 124 -11.99 10.28 6.53
C ARG A 124 -13.21 9.36 6.55
N GLN A 125 -13.04 8.04 6.43
CA GLN A 125 -14.14 7.09 6.29
C GLN A 125 -15.12 7.55 5.19
N GLU A 126 -14.58 7.96 4.04
CA GLU A 126 -15.39 8.41 2.90
C GLU A 126 -16.34 7.32 2.41
N ALA A 127 -17.26 7.67 1.52
CA ALA A 127 -18.21 6.72 0.95
C ALA A 127 -17.46 5.46 0.45
N GLN A 128 -17.92 4.28 0.88
CA GLN A 128 -17.24 2.99 0.63
C GLN A 128 -16.86 2.79 -0.84
N GLY A 129 -17.68 3.27 -1.78
CA GLY A 129 -17.42 3.17 -3.22
C GLY A 129 -16.19 3.96 -3.70
N GLN A 130 -15.94 5.17 -3.18
CA GLN A 130 -14.79 5.98 -3.55
C GLN A 130 -13.49 5.37 -3.01
N CYS A 131 -13.51 4.93 -1.75
CA CYS A 131 -12.39 4.25 -1.11
C CYS A 131 -12.01 2.95 -1.85
N ALA A 132 -13.00 2.17 -2.29
CA ALA A 132 -12.78 0.94 -3.05
C ALA A 132 -12.19 1.19 -4.46
N LEU A 133 -12.58 2.29 -5.10
CA LEU A 133 -11.97 2.70 -6.38
C LEU A 133 -10.49 3.08 -6.20
N VAL A 134 -10.20 3.95 -5.23
CA VAL A 134 -8.82 4.40 -4.95
C VAL A 134 -7.92 3.23 -4.54
N THR A 135 -8.45 2.27 -3.77
CA THR A 135 -7.73 1.04 -3.41
C THR A 135 -7.33 0.26 -4.66
N ARG A 136 -8.26 0.01 -5.60
CA ARG A 136 -7.98 -0.67 -6.87
C ARG A 136 -7.00 0.10 -7.76
N LEU A 137 -7.08 1.43 -7.76
CA LEU A 137 -6.12 2.28 -8.46
C LEU A 137 -4.73 2.12 -7.88
N LEU A 138 -4.59 2.12 -6.55
CA LEU A 138 -3.32 1.92 -5.88
C LEU A 138 -2.71 0.55 -6.21
N GLU A 139 -3.51 -0.51 -6.14
CA GLU A 139 -3.09 -1.87 -6.54
C GLU A 139 -2.56 -1.91 -7.98
N ARG A 140 -3.30 -1.30 -8.91
CA ARG A 140 -2.91 -1.27 -10.32
C ARG A 140 -1.62 -0.48 -10.52
N SER A 141 -1.50 0.68 -9.88
CA SER A 141 -0.30 1.50 -9.97
C SER A 141 0.92 0.76 -9.43
N LEU A 142 0.82 0.16 -8.23
CA LEU A 142 1.91 -0.63 -7.65
C LEU A 142 2.30 -1.81 -8.55
N ARG A 143 1.33 -2.49 -9.15
CA ARG A 143 1.61 -3.58 -10.08
C ARG A 143 2.36 -3.12 -11.33
N VAL A 144 1.92 -2.01 -11.93
CA VAL A 144 2.57 -1.44 -13.12
C VAL A 144 4.01 -1.02 -12.81
N GLU A 145 4.22 -0.32 -11.70
CA GLU A 145 5.56 0.09 -11.27
C GLU A 145 6.44 -1.14 -10.99
N GLY A 146 5.92 -2.16 -10.31
CA GLY A 146 6.63 -3.41 -10.07
C GLY A 146 7.04 -4.16 -11.34
N GLN A 147 6.15 -4.22 -12.33
CA GLN A 147 6.46 -4.79 -13.64
C GLN A 147 7.54 -3.99 -14.37
N GLU A 148 7.49 -2.67 -14.27
CA GLU A 148 8.48 -1.81 -14.90
C GLU A 148 9.87 -1.99 -14.28
N LEU A 149 9.94 -2.07 -12.95
CA LEU A 149 11.17 -2.42 -12.24
C LEU A 149 11.70 -3.80 -12.69
N LEU A 150 10.83 -4.81 -12.74
CA LEU A 150 11.21 -6.16 -13.15
C LEU A 150 11.74 -6.22 -14.59
N ARG A 151 11.13 -5.49 -15.53
CA ARG A 151 11.62 -5.38 -16.92
C ARG A 151 13.04 -4.84 -17.00
N HIS A 152 13.42 -3.92 -16.12
CA HIS A 152 14.77 -3.35 -16.11
C HIS A 152 15.78 -4.29 -15.45
N MET A 153 15.39 -4.98 -14.37
CA MET A 153 16.26 -5.94 -13.69
C MET A 153 16.49 -7.21 -14.53
N ALA A 154 15.44 -7.75 -15.16
CA ALA A 154 15.47 -9.02 -15.90
C ALA A 154 14.85 -8.93 -17.32
N PRO A 155 15.36 -8.04 -18.19
CA PRO A 155 14.89 -7.84 -19.57
C PRO A 155 14.93 -9.12 -20.42
N GLU A 156 15.82 -10.07 -20.12
CA GLU A 156 15.89 -11.35 -20.84
C GLU A 156 14.62 -12.20 -20.73
N PHE A 157 13.81 -12.01 -19.69
CA PHE A 157 12.52 -12.67 -19.55
C PHE A 157 11.36 -11.85 -20.12
N HIS A 158 11.61 -10.60 -20.50
CA HIS A 158 10.63 -9.64 -20.97
C HIS A 158 11.11 -9.02 -22.29
N PRO A 159 11.18 -9.82 -23.37
CA PRO A 159 11.62 -9.32 -24.67
C PRO A 159 10.73 -8.16 -25.06
N THR A 160 11.34 -6.99 -25.27
CA THR A 160 10.71 -5.86 -25.93
C THR A 160 10.32 -6.33 -27.32
N THR A 161 9.07 -6.74 -27.50
CA THR A 161 8.45 -6.78 -28.82
C THR A 161 8.42 -5.34 -29.33
N LEU A 162 9.44 -5.00 -30.11
CA LEU A 162 9.46 -3.86 -31.02
C LEU A 162 8.54 -4.14 -32.20
#